data_AF-A0A1C4I1T0-F1
#
_entry.id   AF-A0A1C4I1T0-F1
#
_cell.length_a   1.000
_cell.length_b   1.000
_cell.length_c   1.000
_cell.angle_alpha   90.00
_cell.angle_beta   90.00
_cell.angle_gamma   90.00
#
_symmetry.space_group_name_H-M   'P 1'
#
loop_
_entity.id
_entity.type
_entity.pdbx_description
1 polymer ?
#
loop_
_entity_poly.entity_id
_entity_poly.type
_entity_poly.pdbx_seq_one_letter_code
_entity_poly.pdbx_strand_id
1 'polypeptide(L)'
;MGKRRSATEVAAVRARLKAEFVSNLSSPDMALEAIPLSSTDRCQWRCSAEGCGHQWPARLQFRTRTVKPSGCPECWKRRNRAPGPGESLADLNPALARQFRRNLSRPNRGPDTLRPQSHDLCVWECAQGHFWPARLANRTNWRGCSDCTGHGRSPFECNVAMLVQAACGLDVELDHRLRLPGRRQNRFDLYLPEPALLIDLDPEWTHNRPGSLERDTAKTAAAIAAGLDVERIRSRGLPPVPVPGLVHHEAGPGVNPEGWAEAVGAVLRGRGLSWRQLTPAEVTAALTRGAQLWQKAVAGPEVSAVDVAPHLEEEFIANLTNPGKAPDRMPPGCNDVCLWRCGKPECGYEWKAVLHSRALAGRGCSRCGHARVGAANSRPGPGESLAEVNPTMAEELIEIVGHPGWTAFDLLPTSNKTCQWRCPEPHCRFEYPAPPNRRTGQSSGCPRCARRRTIAARVRPKPGKSLQDVHPALADELVEVIDEPNLTAKELRPSSTKLCRWACSKPGCPGRWKATPDQRSRRGGTGKRCPACHPPRKSRTQP
;
A
#
# COMPACT_ATOMS: atom_id res chain seq x y z
N MET A 1 -2.36 -40.18 -5.30
CA MET A 1 -2.63 -40.81 -6.62
C MET A 1 -1.63 -40.32 -7.65
N GLY A 2 -0.79 -41.19 -8.22
CA GLY A 2 0.13 -40.82 -9.29
C GLY A 2 -0.58 -40.76 -10.64
N LYS A 3 -0.45 -39.64 -11.37
CA LYS A 3 -0.91 -39.53 -12.76
C LYS A 3 -0.28 -40.67 -13.58
N ARG A 4 -1.10 -41.48 -14.26
CA ARG A 4 -0.62 -42.45 -15.27
C ARG A 4 0.06 -41.65 -16.38
N ARG A 5 1.26 -42.09 -16.79
CA ARG A 5 1.99 -41.45 -17.88
C ARG A 5 1.28 -41.68 -19.20
N SER A 6 1.31 -40.68 -20.06
CA SER A 6 0.94 -40.82 -21.47
C SER A 6 1.94 -41.76 -22.18
N ALA A 7 1.50 -42.38 -23.28
CA ALA A 7 2.35 -43.25 -24.09
C ALA A 7 3.60 -42.51 -24.61
N THR A 8 3.46 -41.23 -24.96
CA THR A 8 4.56 -40.35 -25.42
C THR A 8 5.61 -40.11 -24.34
N GLU A 9 5.20 -39.89 -23.09
CA GLU A 9 6.12 -39.73 -21.96
C GLU A 9 6.88 -41.03 -21.65
N VAL A 10 6.22 -42.19 -21.80
CA VAL A 10 6.87 -43.49 -21.63
C VAL A 10 7.93 -43.71 -22.71
N ALA A 11 7.60 -43.41 -23.98
CA ALA A 11 8.53 -43.54 -25.10
C ALA A 11 9.77 -42.63 -24.93
N ALA A 12 9.57 -41.37 -24.55
CA ALA A 12 10.67 -40.43 -24.31
C ALA A 12 11.60 -40.87 -23.17
N VAL A 13 11.03 -41.38 -22.07
CA VAL A 13 11.83 -41.91 -20.94
C VAL A 13 12.62 -43.15 -21.36
N ARG A 14 12.02 -44.06 -22.13
CA ARG A 14 12.72 -45.25 -22.64
C ARG A 14 13.85 -44.89 -23.59
N ALA A 15 13.62 -43.97 -24.53
CA ALA A 15 14.64 -43.51 -25.47
C ALA A 15 15.87 -42.93 -24.74
N ARG A 16 15.66 -42.10 -23.72
CA ARG A 16 16.75 -41.58 -22.87
C ARG A 16 17.51 -42.70 -22.15
N LEU A 17 16.79 -43.64 -21.55
CA LEU A 17 17.40 -44.71 -20.75
C LEU A 17 18.12 -45.76 -21.61
N LYS A 18 17.73 -45.95 -22.87
CA LYS A 18 18.36 -46.91 -23.79
C LYS A 18 19.85 -46.59 -24.02
N ALA A 19 20.21 -45.31 -24.10
CA ALA A 19 21.60 -44.88 -24.23
C ALA A 19 22.45 -45.12 -22.98
N GLU A 20 21.82 -45.30 -21.81
CA GLU A 20 22.50 -45.50 -20.54
C GLU A 20 22.40 -46.95 -20.03
N PHE A 21 21.51 -47.78 -20.57
CA PHE A 21 21.27 -49.15 -20.09
C PHE A 21 22.34 -50.11 -20.62
N VAL A 22 22.92 -50.91 -19.73
CA VAL A 22 23.93 -51.93 -20.10
C VAL A 22 23.32 -53.33 -20.01
N SER A 23 22.78 -53.69 -18.85
CA SER A 23 22.17 -55.01 -18.63
C SER A 23 21.23 -55.00 -17.42
N ASN A 24 20.31 -55.97 -17.36
CA ASN A 24 19.52 -56.23 -16.16
C ASN A 24 20.26 -57.25 -15.28
N LEU A 25 20.63 -56.85 -14.05
CA LEU A 25 21.34 -57.73 -13.11
C LEU A 25 20.39 -58.64 -12.33
N SER A 26 19.11 -58.28 -12.26
CA SER A 26 18.05 -59.07 -11.59
C SER A 26 17.43 -60.11 -12.53
N SER A 27 17.35 -59.81 -13.83
CA SER A 27 16.81 -60.71 -14.86
C SER A 27 17.61 -60.56 -16.16
N PRO A 28 18.73 -61.27 -16.33
CA PRO A 28 19.71 -61.05 -17.40
C PRO A 28 19.14 -61.10 -18.83
N ASP A 29 18.13 -61.94 -19.06
CA ASP A 29 17.53 -62.15 -20.38
C ASP A 29 16.46 -61.10 -20.75
N MET A 30 16.14 -60.17 -19.83
CA MET A 30 15.13 -59.14 -20.07
C MET A 30 15.76 -57.85 -20.62
N ALA A 31 15.39 -57.52 -21.87
CA ALA A 31 15.67 -56.22 -22.47
C ALA A 31 14.91 -55.08 -21.77
N LEU A 32 15.46 -53.86 -21.79
CA LEU A 32 14.86 -52.69 -21.14
C LEU A 32 13.40 -52.49 -21.59
N GLU A 33 13.11 -52.66 -22.88
CA GLU A 33 11.79 -52.52 -23.49
C GLU A 33 10.74 -53.44 -22.87
N ALA A 34 11.14 -54.64 -22.45
CA ALA A 34 10.27 -55.65 -21.83
C ALA A 34 10.05 -55.44 -20.33
N ILE A 35 10.85 -54.59 -19.67
CA ILE A 35 10.74 -54.35 -18.23
C ILE A 35 9.75 -53.20 -17.96
N PRO A 36 8.75 -53.36 -17.09
CA PRO A 36 7.88 -52.26 -16.66
C PRO A 36 8.68 -51.12 -16.00
N LEU A 37 8.38 -49.86 -16.32
CA LEU A 37 9.14 -48.70 -15.78
C LEU A 37 9.08 -48.56 -14.25
N SER A 38 8.11 -49.21 -13.59
CA SER A 38 7.98 -49.30 -12.14
C SER A 38 8.81 -50.43 -11.52
N SER A 39 9.53 -51.23 -12.31
CA SER A 39 10.28 -52.38 -11.81
C SER A 39 11.36 -51.96 -10.81
N THR A 40 11.51 -52.79 -9.77
CA THR A 40 12.55 -52.69 -8.76
C THR A 40 13.84 -53.38 -9.17
N ASP A 41 13.89 -53.99 -10.36
CA ASP A 41 15.06 -54.66 -10.93
C ASP A 41 16.30 -53.77 -10.84
N ARG A 42 17.40 -54.37 -10.40
CA ARG A 42 18.71 -53.73 -10.44
C ARG A 42 19.26 -53.88 -11.84
N CYS A 43 19.49 -52.77 -12.51
CA CYS A 43 20.14 -52.75 -13.81
C CYS A 43 21.53 -52.13 -13.69
N GLN A 44 22.44 -52.55 -14.55
CA GLN A 44 23.71 -51.90 -14.77
C GLN A 44 23.53 -50.75 -15.75
N TRP A 45 24.04 -49.58 -15.38
CA TRP A 45 23.95 -48.35 -16.18
C TRP A 45 25.34 -47.85 -16.54
N ARG A 46 25.48 -47.19 -17.69
CA ARG A 46 26.68 -46.47 -18.13
C ARG A 46 26.31 -45.00 -18.36
N CYS A 47 27.17 -44.09 -17.93
CA CYS A 47 26.91 -42.67 -18.06
C CYS A 47 26.98 -42.23 -19.52
N SER A 48 25.94 -41.57 -20.00
CA SER A 48 25.89 -40.98 -21.35
C SER A 48 26.53 -39.60 -21.46
N ALA A 49 26.99 -39.01 -20.35
CA ALA A 49 27.71 -37.74 -20.39
C ALA A 49 29.09 -37.93 -21.00
N GLU A 50 29.42 -37.08 -21.98
CA GLU A 50 30.72 -37.03 -22.65
C GLU A 50 31.87 -36.96 -21.62
N GLY A 51 32.88 -37.82 -21.78
CA GLY A 51 34.03 -37.89 -20.87
C GLY A 51 33.79 -38.50 -19.48
N CYS A 52 32.61 -39.07 -19.19
CA CYS A 52 32.36 -39.78 -17.92
C CYS A 52 32.58 -41.29 -18.00
N GLY A 53 31.81 -42.01 -18.83
CA GLY A 53 31.90 -43.48 -19.00
C GLY A 53 31.63 -44.34 -17.75
N HIS A 54 31.37 -43.75 -16.58
CA HIS A 54 31.19 -44.47 -15.33
C HIS A 54 30.03 -45.45 -15.41
N GLN A 55 30.23 -46.68 -14.91
CA GLN A 55 29.18 -47.68 -14.80
C GLN A 55 28.76 -47.89 -13.35
N TRP A 56 27.45 -48.00 -13.10
CA TRP A 56 26.93 -48.21 -11.76
C TRP A 56 25.63 -49.03 -11.75
N PRO A 57 25.39 -49.83 -10.69
CA PRO A 57 24.12 -50.51 -10.50
C PRO A 57 23.07 -49.56 -9.89
N ALA A 58 21.85 -49.56 -10.44
CA ALA A 58 20.71 -48.83 -9.86
C ALA A 58 19.37 -49.49 -10.24
N ARG A 59 18.36 -49.34 -9.37
CA ARG A 59 17.00 -49.84 -9.64
C ARG A 59 16.31 -49.04 -10.75
N LEU A 60 15.64 -49.72 -11.68
CA LEU A 60 14.96 -49.08 -12.81
C LEU A 60 13.96 -48.00 -12.36
N GLN A 61 13.14 -48.29 -11.34
CA GLN A 61 12.17 -47.33 -10.80
C GLN A 61 12.77 -45.97 -10.38
N PHE A 62 14.04 -45.90 -9.97
CA PHE A 62 14.67 -44.62 -9.58
C PHE A 62 15.12 -43.80 -10.77
N ARG A 63 15.43 -44.48 -11.88
CA ARG A 63 15.86 -43.90 -13.15
C ARG A 63 14.68 -43.39 -13.97
N THR A 64 13.51 -43.98 -13.74
CA THR A 64 12.27 -43.63 -14.44
C THR A 64 11.48 -42.54 -13.74
N ARG A 65 11.76 -42.15 -12.49
CA ARG A 65 11.03 -41.08 -11.75
C ARG A 65 10.83 -39.80 -12.58
N THR A 66 9.63 -39.23 -12.52
CA THR A 66 9.30 -37.94 -13.17
C THR A 66 9.97 -36.77 -12.47
N VAL A 67 10.06 -36.81 -11.14
CA VAL A 67 10.72 -35.78 -10.33
C VAL A 67 12.05 -36.32 -9.85
N LYS A 68 13.14 -35.66 -10.26
CA LYS A 68 14.54 -35.95 -9.86
C LYS A 68 14.93 -37.43 -10.05
N PRO A 69 14.97 -37.96 -11.29
CA PRO A 69 15.50 -39.30 -11.55
C PRO A 69 16.96 -39.41 -11.10
N SER A 70 17.35 -40.60 -10.63
CA SER A 70 18.74 -40.84 -10.24
C SER A 70 19.67 -40.79 -11.46
N GLY A 71 20.79 -40.08 -11.33
CA GLY A 71 21.82 -39.96 -12.36
C GLY A 71 23.10 -40.69 -11.99
N CYS A 72 24.13 -40.51 -12.82
CA CYS A 72 25.47 -41.02 -12.54
C CYS A 72 26.02 -40.44 -11.22
N PRO A 73 26.43 -41.30 -10.25
CA PRO A 73 26.96 -40.85 -8.96
C PRO A 73 28.32 -40.14 -9.11
N GLU A 74 29.18 -40.57 -10.05
CA GLU A 74 30.46 -39.91 -10.32
C GLU A 74 30.28 -38.50 -10.92
N CYS A 75 29.38 -38.33 -11.90
CA CYS A 75 29.03 -36.99 -12.38
C CYS A 75 28.45 -36.11 -11.28
N TRP A 76 27.71 -36.69 -10.34
CA TRP A 76 27.21 -35.95 -9.19
C TRP A 76 28.35 -35.54 -8.25
N LYS A 77 29.30 -36.43 -7.95
CA LYS A 77 30.50 -36.10 -7.14
C LYS A 77 31.34 -35.03 -7.81
N ARG A 78 31.66 -35.16 -9.11
CA ARG A 78 32.45 -34.16 -9.86
C ARG A 78 31.81 -32.77 -9.83
N ARG A 79 30.48 -32.68 -9.97
CA ARG A 79 29.72 -31.42 -9.89
C ARG A 79 29.65 -30.84 -8.47
N ASN A 80 29.79 -31.67 -7.44
CA ASN A 80 29.61 -31.27 -6.03
C ASN A 80 30.91 -31.32 -5.20
N ARG A 81 32.05 -31.62 -5.83
CA ARG A 81 33.37 -31.61 -5.21
C ARG A 81 33.63 -30.22 -4.59
N ALA A 82 34.33 -30.22 -3.47
CA ALA A 82 34.89 -28.98 -2.92
C ALA A 82 35.87 -28.35 -3.95
N PRO A 83 35.90 -27.02 -4.08
CA PRO A 83 36.91 -26.34 -4.88
C PRO A 83 38.32 -26.69 -4.38
N GLY A 84 39.28 -26.85 -5.31
CA GLY A 84 40.71 -26.79 -4.96
C GLY A 84 41.16 -25.35 -4.71
N PRO A 85 42.42 -25.14 -4.28
CA PRO A 85 43.01 -23.81 -4.15
C PRO A 85 42.88 -23.02 -5.47
N GLY A 86 42.34 -21.80 -5.41
CA GLY A 86 42.15 -20.95 -6.59
C GLY A 86 40.89 -21.25 -7.42
N GLU A 87 40.06 -22.23 -7.05
CA GLU A 87 38.83 -22.58 -7.77
C GLU A 87 37.54 -22.09 -7.09
N SER A 88 37.66 -21.47 -5.91
CA SER A 88 36.52 -20.99 -5.14
C SER A 88 35.94 -19.70 -5.72
N LEU A 89 34.72 -19.35 -5.32
CA LEU A 89 34.10 -18.07 -5.67
C LEU A 89 34.90 -16.91 -5.07
N ALA A 90 35.44 -17.08 -3.85
CA ALA A 90 36.27 -16.08 -3.19
C ALA A 90 37.56 -15.80 -3.97
N ASP A 91 38.22 -16.84 -4.49
CA ASP A 91 39.46 -16.72 -5.25
C ASP A 91 39.21 -16.15 -6.66
N LEU A 92 38.23 -16.71 -7.38
CA LEU A 92 37.99 -16.38 -8.79
C LEU A 92 37.17 -15.11 -8.99
N ASN A 93 36.33 -14.72 -8.03
CA ASN A 93 35.55 -13.49 -8.10
C ASN A 93 35.34 -12.86 -6.71
N PRO A 94 36.38 -12.23 -6.12
CA PRO A 94 36.31 -11.61 -4.80
C PRO A 94 35.22 -10.53 -4.70
N ALA A 95 34.97 -9.79 -5.79
CA ALA A 95 33.96 -8.74 -5.84
C ALA A 95 32.53 -9.30 -5.73
N LEU A 96 32.26 -10.46 -6.35
CA LEU A 96 31.00 -11.16 -6.23
C LEU A 96 30.88 -11.86 -4.87
N ALA A 97 31.97 -12.45 -4.37
CA ALA A 97 32.01 -13.06 -3.04
C ALA A 97 31.57 -12.10 -1.93
N ARG A 98 31.97 -10.82 -1.99
CA ARG A 98 31.53 -9.77 -1.04
C ARG A 98 30.02 -9.54 -1.01
N GLN A 99 29.34 -9.84 -2.10
CA GLN A 99 27.88 -9.70 -2.22
C GLN A 99 27.13 -10.92 -1.66
N PHE A 100 27.81 -12.01 -1.33
CA PHE A 100 27.16 -13.20 -0.79
C PHE A 100 26.71 -12.98 0.66
N ARG A 101 25.52 -13.48 1.01
CA ARG A 101 25.00 -13.43 2.39
C ARG A 101 24.67 -14.78 2.98
N ARG A 102 23.93 -15.62 2.26
CA ARG A 102 23.65 -16.99 2.69
C ARG A 102 23.30 -17.89 1.52
N ASN A 103 23.55 -19.18 1.66
CA ASN A 103 23.14 -20.19 0.71
C ASN A 103 21.83 -20.85 1.19
N LEU A 104 20.75 -20.70 0.43
CA LEU A 104 19.44 -21.28 0.76
C LEU A 104 19.36 -22.76 0.37
N SER A 105 20.12 -23.17 -0.65
CA SER A 105 20.13 -24.56 -1.10
C SER A 105 20.97 -25.46 -0.19
N ARG A 106 22.11 -24.93 0.28
CA ARG A 106 23.11 -25.63 1.07
C ARG A 106 23.72 -24.68 2.11
N PRO A 107 23.09 -24.51 3.28
CA PRO A 107 23.49 -23.51 4.28
C PRO A 107 24.96 -23.56 4.70
N ASN A 108 25.59 -24.73 4.65
CA ASN A 108 26.99 -24.93 5.04
C ASN A 108 28.02 -24.53 3.97
N ARG A 109 27.59 -24.03 2.80
CA ARG A 109 28.49 -23.61 1.71
C ARG A 109 28.51 -22.08 1.57
N GLY A 110 29.69 -21.50 1.71
CA GLY A 110 29.99 -20.07 1.54
C GLY A 110 30.94 -19.79 0.37
N PRO A 111 31.41 -18.55 0.18
CA PRO A 111 32.25 -18.16 -0.96
C PRO A 111 33.51 -19.02 -1.16
N ASP A 112 34.14 -19.47 -0.07
CA ASP A 112 35.37 -20.28 -0.12
C ASP A 112 35.11 -21.74 -0.52
N THR A 113 33.85 -22.20 -0.44
CA THR A 113 33.46 -23.59 -0.75
C THR A 113 32.51 -23.68 -1.94
N LEU A 114 32.12 -22.55 -2.51
CA LEU A 114 31.31 -22.44 -3.71
C LEU A 114 32.19 -22.32 -4.94
N ARG A 115 31.80 -22.98 -6.04
CA ARG A 115 32.41 -22.80 -7.36
C ARG A 115 31.54 -21.86 -8.20
N PRO A 116 32.11 -20.99 -9.06
CA PRO A 116 31.35 -20.03 -9.86
C PRO A 116 30.13 -20.60 -10.62
N GLN A 117 30.21 -21.80 -11.17
CA GLN A 117 29.10 -22.41 -11.93
C GLN A 117 28.07 -23.15 -11.06
N SER A 118 28.09 -23.01 -9.73
CA SER A 118 27.11 -23.69 -8.86
C SER A 118 25.69 -23.21 -9.13
N HIS A 119 24.73 -24.13 -9.17
CA HIS A 119 23.31 -23.80 -9.24
C HIS A 119 22.67 -23.51 -7.88
N ASP A 120 23.48 -23.35 -6.83
CA ASP A 120 23.01 -23.02 -5.50
C ASP A 120 22.27 -21.68 -5.49
N LEU A 121 21.03 -21.72 -4.99
CA LEU A 121 20.24 -20.54 -4.72
C LEU A 121 20.80 -19.84 -3.48
N CYS A 122 21.34 -18.65 -3.66
CA CYS A 122 21.95 -17.86 -2.60
C CYS A 122 21.21 -16.52 -2.48
N VAL A 123 21.22 -15.94 -1.29
CA VAL A 123 20.81 -14.55 -1.06
C VAL A 123 22.04 -13.67 -1.25
N TRP A 124 21.85 -12.64 -2.05
CA TRP A 124 22.87 -11.65 -2.39
C TRP A 124 22.48 -10.30 -1.83
N GLU A 125 23.48 -9.53 -1.45
CA GLU A 125 23.35 -8.11 -1.11
C GLU A 125 24.24 -7.31 -2.05
N CYS A 126 23.67 -6.32 -2.73
CA CYS A 126 24.46 -5.40 -3.57
C CYS A 126 25.12 -4.34 -2.69
N ALA A 127 25.92 -3.45 -3.27
CA ALA A 127 26.42 -2.29 -2.54
C ALA A 127 25.29 -1.34 -2.05
N GLN A 128 24.08 -1.49 -2.59
CA GLN A 128 22.91 -0.64 -2.33
C GLN A 128 21.95 -1.20 -1.27
N GLY A 129 22.41 -1.99 -0.31
CA GLY A 129 22.12 -3.41 -0.16
C GLY A 129 20.66 -3.82 -0.21
N HIS A 130 20.13 -3.83 -1.42
CA HIS A 130 19.02 -4.71 -1.77
C HIS A 130 19.42 -6.16 -1.56
N PHE A 131 18.50 -6.97 -1.01
CA PHE A 131 18.65 -8.41 -0.87
C PHE A 131 17.82 -9.13 -1.92
N TRP A 132 18.43 -10.05 -2.68
CA TRP A 132 17.66 -10.86 -3.61
C TRP A 132 18.18 -12.30 -3.70
N PRO A 133 17.28 -13.28 -3.88
CA PRO A 133 17.68 -14.66 -4.14
C PRO A 133 18.08 -14.82 -5.61
N ALA A 134 19.27 -15.36 -5.86
CA ALA A 134 19.72 -15.72 -7.20
C ALA A 134 20.65 -16.94 -7.17
N ARG A 135 20.60 -17.75 -8.23
CA ARG A 135 21.54 -18.87 -8.42
C ARG A 135 22.94 -18.33 -8.66
N LEU A 136 23.96 -18.93 -8.04
CA LEU A 136 25.35 -18.48 -8.20
C LEU A 136 25.80 -18.44 -9.67
N ALA A 137 25.50 -19.49 -10.45
CA ALA A 137 25.80 -19.53 -11.89
C ALA A 137 25.22 -18.36 -12.69
N ASN A 138 24.06 -17.82 -12.28
CA ASN A 138 23.46 -16.66 -12.93
C ASN A 138 24.22 -15.37 -12.59
N ARG A 139 24.79 -15.29 -11.39
CA ARG A 139 25.50 -14.13 -10.86
C ARG A 139 26.92 -14.02 -11.44
N THR A 140 27.57 -15.16 -11.66
CA THR A 140 28.86 -15.22 -12.36
C THR A 140 28.73 -14.90 -13.84
N ASN A 141 27.54 -15.05 -14.42
CA ASN A 141 27.19 -14.55 -15.75
C ASN A 141 26.69 -13.09 -15.71
N TRP A 142 27.20 -12.29 -14.77
CA TRP A 142 26.99 -10.84 -14.64
C TRP A 142 25.54 -10.35 -14.49
N ARG A 143 24.58 -11.21 -14.12
CA ARG A 143 23.24 -10.73 -13.75
C ARG A 143 23.30 -10.01 -12.42
N GLY A 144 23.19 -8.67 -12.45
CA GLY A 144 23.23 -7.79 -11.28
C GLY A 144 22.01 -7.88 -10.37
N CYS A 145 21.93 -6.97 -9.41
CA CYS A 145 20.74 -6.76 -8.59
C CYS A 145 19.58 -6.29 -9.48
N SER A 146 18.44 -7.00 -9.45
CA SER A 146 17.24 -6.60 -10.20
C SER A 146 16.74 -5.21 -9.80
N ASP A 147 16.91 -4.82 -8.55
CA ASP A 147 16.46 -3.52 -8.05
C ASP A 147 17.42 -2.39 -8.47
N CYS A 148 18.71 -2.69 -8.61
CA CYS A 148 19.66 -1.77 -9.21
C CYS A 148 19.46 -1.58 -10.73
N THR A 149 18.91 -2.56 -11.45
CA THR A 149 18.65 -2.43 -12.90
C THR A 149 17.61 -1.35 -13.26
N GLY A 150 16.87 -0.82 -12.28
CA GLY A 150 15.92 0.28 -12.46
C GLY A 150 16.53 1.68 -12.62
N HIS A 151 17.85 1.86 -12.48
CA HIS A 151 18.51 3.19 -12.48
C HIS A 151 18.97 3.66 -13.87
N GLY A 152 18.44 3.11 -14.96
CA GLY A 152 18.71 3.59 -16.34
C GLY A 152 20.08 3.23 -16.93
N ARG A 153 20.98 2.58 -16.17
CA ARG A 153 22.28 2.07 -16.65
C ARG A 153 22.61 0.71 -16.05
N SER A 154 22.91 -0.28 -16.88
CA SER A 154 23.40 -1.59 -16.45
C SER A 154 24.94 -1.64 -16.46
N PRO A 155 25.57 -2.49 -15.61
CA PRO A 155 27.02 -2.66 -15.67
C PRO A 155 27.49 -3.17 -17.05
N PHE A 156 26.63 -3.95 -17.71
CA PHE A 156 26.85 -4.45 -19.06
C PHE A 156 26.97 -3.31 -20.09
N GLU A 157 26.00 -2.39 -20.14
CA GLU A 157 26.04 -1.24 -21.06
C GLU A 157 27.25 -0.34 -20.78
N CYS A 158 27.56 -0.06 -19.50
CA CYS A 158 28.76 0.72 -19.14
C CYS A 158 30.04 0.07 -19.66
N ASN A 159 30.16 -1.25 -19.55
CA ASN A 159 31.33 -1.97 -20.03
C ASN A 159 31.42 -1.97 -21.56
N VAL A 160 30.30 -2.18 -22.27
CA VAL A 160 30.26 -2.10 -23.74
C VAL A 160 30.66 -0.69 -24.20
N ALA A 161 30.09 0.36 -23.61
CA ALA A 161 30.41 1.74 -23.96
C ALA A 161 31.90 2.06 -23.79
N MET A 162 32.50 1.65 -22.67
CA MET A 162 33.93 1.91 -22.44
C MET A 162 34.85 1.13 -23.36
N LEU A 163 34.46 -0.08 -23.79
CA LEU A 163 35.19 -0.85 -24.80
C LEU A 163 35.07 -0.20 -26.18
N VAL A 164 33.85 0.19 -26.58
CA VAL A 164 33.61 0.89 -27.86
C VAL A 164 34.42 2.19 -27.90
N GLN A 165 34.31 3.05 -26.89
CA GLN A 165 35.06 4.30 -26.80
C GLN A 165 36.57 4.08 -26.86
N ALA A 166 37.10 3.07 -26.16
CA ALA A 166 38.53 2.76 -26.21
C ALA A 166 39.00 2.28 -27.61
N ALA A 167 38.14 1.55 -28.33
CA ALA A 167 38.46 0.94 -29.62
C ALA A 167 38.29 1.90 -30.81
N CYS A 168 37.24 2.73 -30.82
CA CYS A 168 36.99 3.69 -31.91
C CYS A 168 37.56 5.09 -31.64
N GLY A 169 37.80 5.45 -30.38
CA GLY A 169 38.25 6.77 -29.97
C GLY A 169 37.17 7.85 -30.01
N LEU A 170 35.91 7.49 -30.31
CA LEU A 170 34.77 8.40 -30.32
C LEU A 170 34.12 8.46 -28.93
N ASP A 171 33.49 9.60 -28.63
CA ASP A 171 32.67 9.72 -27.44
C ASP A 171 31.43 8.82 -27.52
N VAL A 172 31.13 8.14 -26.41
CA VAL A 172 29.98 7.24 -26.28
C VAL A 172 29.15 7.66 -25.08
N GLU A 173 27.97 8.20 -25.34
CA GLU A 173 26.97 8.53 -24.33
C GLU A 173 26.13 7.30 -23.98
N LEU A 174 25.84 7.14 -22.69
CA LEU A 174 24.97 6.10 -22.16
C LEU A 174 23.60 6.65 -21.76
N ASP A 175 22.55 5.85 -21.95
CA ASP A 175 21.17 6.21 -21.58
C ASP A 175 20.69 7.49 -22.30
N HIS A 176 21.02 7.61 -23.59
CA HIS A 176 20.65 8.78 -24.38
C HIS A 176 19.13 8.82 -24.59
N ARG A 177 18.49 9.93 -24.23
CA ARG A 177 17.02 10.02 -24.12
C ARG A 177 16.44 11.07 -25.06
N LEU A 178 15.59 10.61 -25.97
CA LEU A 178 14.92 11.45 -26.97
C LEU A 178 13.41 11.31 -26.93
N ARG A 179 12.68 12.40 -27.17
CA ARG A 179 11.23 12.37 -27.32
C ARG A 179 10.87 12.15 -28.80
N LEU A 180 10.42 10.93 -29.13
CA LEU A 180 9.97 10.61 -30.48
C LEU A 180 8.51 11.06 -30.69
N PRO A 181 8.11 11.42 -31.92
CA PRO A 181 6.73 11.80 -32.23
C PRO A 181 5.71 10.76 -31.75
N GLY A 182 4.68 11.22 -31.04
CA GLY A 182 3.62 10.34 -30.51
C GLY A 182 4.06 9.39 -29.40
N ARG A 183 5.27 9.51 -28.85
CA ARG A 183 5.79 8.63 -27.78
C ARG A 183 6.22 9.42 -26.54
N ARG A 184 6.25 8.71 -25.42
CA ARG A 184 7.02 9.13 -24.22
C ARG A 184 8.51 9.19 -24.55
N GLN A 185 9.30 9.82 -23.69
CA GLN A 185 10.76 9.85 -23.82
C GLN A 185 11.29 8.41 -23.95
N ASN A 186 11.98 8.13 -25.05
CA ASN A 186 12.61 6.83 -25.32
C ASN A 186 14.09 6.92 -24.99
N ARG A 187 14.62 5.82 -24.47
CA ARG A 187 16.04 5.61 -24.14
C ARG A 187 16.69 4.81 -25.24
N PHE A 188 17.88 5.20 -25.68
CA PHE A 188 18.82 4.39 -26.47
C PHE A 188 20.04 4.05 -25.60
N ASP A 189 20.59 2.86 -25.78
CA ASP A 189 21.58 2.32 -24.84
C ASP A 189 22.93 3.01 -25.01
N LEU A 190 23.37 3.17 -26.26
CA LEU A 190 24.54 3.95 -26.65
C LEU A 190 24.13 5.04 -27.65
N TYR A 191 24.79 6.19 -27.55
CA TYR A 191 24.77 7.23 -28.59
C TYR A 191 26.18 7.70 -28.86
N LEU A 192 26.55 7.76 -30.13
CA LEU A 192 27.82 8.30 -30.59
C LEU A 192 27.52 9.67 -31.22
N PRO A 193 27.77 10.80 -30.53
CA PRO A 193 27.39 12.14 -31.00
C PRO A 193 27.96 12.49 -32.37
N GLU A 194 29.16 12.01 -32.65
CA GLU A 194 29.79 12.02 -33.97
C GLU A 194 30.03 10.54 -34.32
N PRO A 195 29.19 9.91 -35.15
CA PRO A 195 28.45 10.46 -36.31
C PRO A 195 26.94 10.68 -36.11
N ALA A 196 26.45 10.91 -34.90
CA ALA A 196 25.03 10.94 -34.53
C ALA A 196 24.30 9.58 -34.66
N LEU A 197 24.99 8.51 -34.26
CA LEU A 197 24.49 7.13 -34.33
C LEU A 197 23.89 6.68 -32.99
N LEU A 198 22.63 6.23 -33.01
CA LEU A 198 21.93 5.61 -31.87
C LEU A 198 22.05 4.09 -31.96
N ILE A 199 22.35 3.42 -30.84
CA ILE A 199 22.45 1.96 -30.78
C ILE A 199 21.63 1.40 -29.61
N ASP A 200 20.77 0.43 -29.93
CA ASP A 200 20.14 -0.43 -28.93
C ASP A 200 20.89 -1.76 -28.79
N LEU A 201 21.13 -2.18 -27.54
CA LEU A 201 21.72 -3.45 -27.16
C LEU A 201 20.61 -4.36 -26.60
N ASP A 202 20.29 -5.44 -27.33
CA ASP A 202 19.17 -6.34 -26.98
C ASP A 202 19.62 -7.71 -26.49
N PRO A 203 20.12 -7.83 -25.26
CA PRO A 203 20.47 -9.13 -24.71
C PRO A 203 19.21 -9.97 -24.52
N GLU A 204 19.33 -11.29 -24.68
CA GLU A 204 18.19 -12.23 -24.63
C GLU A 204 17.33 -12.08 -23.36
N TRP A 205 17.97 -11.78 -22.23
CA TRP A 205 17.30 -11.73 -20.94
C TRP A 205 16.33 -10.55 -20.75
N THR A 206 16.46 -9.47 -21.53
CA THR A 206 15.50 -8.35 -21.53
C THR A 206 14.29 -8.60 -22.44
N HIS A 207 14.33 -9.67 -23.24
CA HIS A 207 13.34 -9.99 -24.28
C HIS A 207 12.51 -11.25 -24.00
N ASN A 208 12.47 -11.70 -22.74
CA ASN A 208 11.73 -12.90 -22.32
C ASN A 208 10.22 -12.69 -22.08
N ARG A 209 9.69 -11.48 -22.34
CA ARG A 209 8.29 -11.13 -22.11
C ARG A 209 7.49 -11.11 -23.42
N PRO A 210 6.22 -11.56 -23.42
CA PRO A 210 5.29 -11.28 -24.51
C PRO A 210 5.22 -9.77 -24.78
N GLY A 211 5.18 -9.34 -26.04
CA GLY A 211 5.14 -7.91 -26.38
C GLY A 211 6.52 -7.25 -26.60
N SER A 212 7.63 -7.96 -26.40
CA SER A 212 8.97 -7.35 -26.51
C SER A 212 9.31 -7.00 -27.96
N LEU A 213 9.06 -7.91 -28.90
CA LEU A 213 9.29 -7.68 -30.33
C LEU A 213 8.43 -6.53 -30.87
N GLU A 214 7.14 -6.45 -30.49
CA GLU A 214 6.27 -5.36 -30.93
C GLU A 214 6.76 -4.00 -30.42
N ARG A 215 7.26 -3.94 -29.18
CA ARG A 215 7.82 -2.69 -28.61
C ARG A 215 9.11 -2.27 -29.31
N ASP A 216 10.00 -3.20 -29.59
CA ASP A 216 11.25 -2.94 -30.32
C ASP A 216 10.95 -2.45 -31.73
N THR A 217 10.02 -3.11 -32.42
CA THR A 217 9.54 -2.72 -33.75
C THR A 217 8.99 -1.30 -33.72
N ALA A 218 8.08 -1.00 -32.79
CA ALA A 218 7.43 0.29 -32.70
C ALA A 218 8.40 1.43 -32.32
N LYS A 219 9.39 1.17 -31.45
CA LYS A 219 10.43 2.15 -31.10
C LYS A 219 11.34 2.42 -32.30
N THR A 220 11.83 1.36 -32.94
CA THR A 220 12.80 1.46 -34.04
C THR A 220 12.16 2.12 -35.26
N ALA A 221 10.94 1.72 -35.64
CA ALA A 221 10.20 2.35 -36.73
C ALA A 221 9.95 3.84 -36.49
N ALA A 222 9.65 4.24 -35.24
CA ALA A 222 9.44 5.64 -34.89
C ALA A 222 10.74 6.47 -34.94
N ALA A 223 11.89 5.87 -34.62
CA ALA A 223 13.19 6.54 -34.72
C ALA A 223 13.58 6.76 -36.18
N ILE A 224 13.46 5.73 -37.03
CA ILE A 224 13.73 5.83 -38.47
C ILE A 224 12.77 6.83 -39.13
N ALA A 225 11.47 6.80 -38.79
CA ALA A 225 10.49 7.75 -39.31
C ALA A 225 10.77 9.20 -38.87
N ALA A 226 11.49 9.41 -37.76
CA ALA A 226 11.97 10.72 -37.32
C ALA A 226 13.30 11.14 -37.98
N GLY A 227 13.82 10.37 -38.94
CA GLY A 227 15.08 10.65 -39.63
C GLY A 227 16.32 10.37 -38.78
N LEU A 228 16.20 9.59 -37.70
CA LEU A 228 17.33 9.26 -36.83
C LEU A 228 18.07 8.03 -37.36
N ASP A 229 19.39 8.08 -37.28
CA ASP A 229 20.27 6.97 -37.59
C ASP A 229 20.34 6.01 -36.39
N VAL A 230 19.73 4.83 -36.55
CA VAL A 230 19.56 3.86 -35.47
C VAL A 230 19.97 2.47 -35.91
N GLU A 231 20.77 1.82 -35.08
CA GLU A 231 21.19 0.43 -35.24
C GLU A 231 20.79 -0.41 -34.03
N ARG A 232 20.69 -1.72 -34.25
CA ARG A 232 20.21 -2.64 -33.22
C ARG A 232 21.06 -3.91 -33.17
N ILE A 233 21.79 -4.07 -32.07
CA ILE A 233 22.59 -5.27 -31.81
C ILE A 233 21.73 -6.24 -31.01
N ARG A 234 21.44 -7.43 -31.55
CA ARG A 234 20.60 -8.44 -30.91
C ARG A 234 21.40 -9.67 -30.49
N SER A 235 21.03 -10.26 -29.36
CA SER A 235 21.57 -11.57 -28.98
C SER A 235 21.20 -12.62 -30.04
N ARG A 236 22.17 -13.42 -30.46
CA ARG A 236 21.95 -14.55 -31.36
C ARG A 236 20.80 -15.44 -30.85
N GLY A 237 19.83 -15.70 -31.73
CA GLY A 237 18.63 -16.50 -31.43
C GLY A 237 17.37 -15.69 -31.12
N LEU A 238 17.45 -14.36 -30.97
CA LEU A 238 16.27 -13.51 -30.93
C LEU A 238 15.69 -13.30 -32.35
N PRO A 239 14.37 -13.17 -32.50
CA PRO A 239 13.77 -12.86 -33.80
C PRO A 239 14.26 -11.49 -34.32
N PRO A 240 14.42 -11.35 -35.64
CA PRO A 240 14.72 -10.06 -36.26
C PRO A 240 13.56 -9.08 -36.07
N VAL A 241 13.89 -7.80 -35.98
CA VAL A 241 12.91 -6.72 -35.84
C VAL A 241 12.36 -6.35 -37.22
N PRO A 242 11.06 -6.54 -37.51
CA PRO A 242 10.49 -6.35 -38.84
C PRO A 242 10.30 -4.87 -39.20
N VAL A 243 11.41 -4.14 -39.40
CA VAL A 243 11.41 -2.73 -39.82
C VAL A 243 12.20 -2.59 -41.13
N PRO A 244 11.58 -2.09 -42.23
CA PRO A 244 12.27 -1.91 -43.49
C PRO A 244 13.52 -1.02 -43.37
N GLY A 245 14.64 -1.45 -43.96
CA GLY A 245 15.90 -0.71 -43.97
C GLY A 245 16.75 -0.86 -42.70
N LEU A 246 16.29 -1.57 -41.68
CA LEU A 246 17.10 -1.87 -40.50
C LEU A 246 18.07 -3.03 -40.79
N VAL A 247 19.36 -2.81 -40.52
CA VAL A 247 20.37 -3.88 -40.58
C VAL A 247 20.34 -4.67 -39.28
N HIS A 248 20.40 -6.00 -39.38
CA HIS A 248 20.42 -6.88 -38.21
C HIS A 248 21.85 -7.26 -37.85
N HIS A 249 22.29 -6.83 -36.67
CA HIS A 249 23.59 -7.18 -36.13
C HIS A 249 23.44 -8.16 -34.96
N GLU A 250 24.18 -9.26 -34.99
CA GLU A 250 24.15 -10.26 -33.92
C GLU A 250 25.37 -10.17 -33.02
N ALA A 251 25.15 -10.24 -31.72
CA ALA A 251 26.17 -10.53 -30.72
C ALA A 251 26.01 -11.96 -30.20
N GLY A 252 27.12 -12.60 -29.80
CA GLY A 252 27.12 -13.96 -29.25
C GLY A 252 26.18 -14.12 -28.03
N PRO A 253 25.77 -15.35 -27.69
CA PRO A 253 24.79 -15.57 -26.64
C PRO A 253 25.29 -15.04 -25.29
N GLY A 254 24.39 -14.40 -24.53
CA GLY A 254 24.69 -13.87 -23.19
C GLY A 254 25.08 -12.39 -23.17
N VAL A 255 25.85 -11.99 -22.16
CA VAL A 255 26.16 -10.57 -21.84
C VAL A 255 27.67 -10.33 -21.76
N ASN A 256 28.47 -10.96 -22.63
CA ASN A 256 29.91 -10.71 -22.70
C ASN A 256 30.19 -9.33 -23.33
N PRO A 257 30.65 -8.31 -22.57
CA PRO A 257 30.82 -6.96 -23.11
C PRO A 257 31.75 -6.87 -24.31
N GLU A 258 32.80 -7.71 -24.37
CA GLU A 258 33.77 -7.72 -25.48
C GLU A 258 33.11 -8.16 -26.80
N GLY A 259 32.34 -9.25 -26.77
CA GLY A 259 31.65 -9.73 -27.98
C GLY A 259 30.57 -8.76 -28.48
N TRP A 260 29.94 -8.04 -27.57
CA TRP A 260 28.96 -6.99 -27.90
C TRP A 260 29.63 -5.72 -28.42
N ALA A 261 30.76 -5.32 -27.84
CA ALA A 261 31.57 -4.23 -28.35
C ALA A 261 32.10 -4.53 -29.77
N GLU A 262 32.55 -5.76 -30.05
CA GLU A 262 33.00 -6.14 -31.39
C GLU A 262 31.84 -6.14 -32.41
N ALA A 263 30.61 -6.50 -32.00
CA ALA A 263 29.43 -6.37 -32.86
C ALA A 263 29.12 -4.90 -33.21
N VAL A 264 29.26 -3.98 -32.24
CA VAL A 264 29.23 -2.53 -32.51
C VAL A 264 30.38 -2.13 -33.42
N GLY A 265 31.58 -2.67 -33.21
CA GLY A 265 32.75 -2.42 -34.06
C GLY A 265 32.53 -2.82 -35.51
N ALA A 266 31.77 -3.90 -35.77
CA ALA A 266 31.38 -4.29 -37.13
C ALA A 266 30.47 -3.24 -37.79
N VAL A 267 29.53 -2.64 -37.04
CA VAL A 267 28.69 -1.52 -37.51
C VAL A 267 29.58 -0.32 -37.88
N LEU A 268 30.49 0.07 -36.98
CA LEU A 268 31.36 1.23 -37.18
C LEU A 268 32.30 1.03 -38.38
N ARG A 269 32.93 -0.15 -38.51
CA ARG A 269 33.78 -0.48 -39.66
C ARG A 269 33.00 -0.50 -40.97
N GLY A 270 31.77 -1.02 -40.97
CA GLY A 270 30.89 -0.99 -42.15
C GLY A 270 30.55 0.43 -42.62
N ARG A 271 30.63 1.41 -41.72
CA ARG A 271 30.43 2.84 -41.97
C ARG A 271 31.73 3.60 -42.25
N GLY A 272 32.87 2.91 -42.36
CA GLY A 272 34.17 3.52 -42.60
C GLY A 272 34.78 4.23 -41.38
N LEU A 273 34.26 3.99 -40.18
CA LEU A 273 34.76 4.58 -38.94
C LEU A 273 35.91 3.76 -38.35
N SER A 274 36.77 4.43 -37.59
CA SER A 274 37.93 3.82 -36.95
C SER A 274 37.53 2.75 -35.94
N TRP A 275 38.24 1.63 -35.97
CA TRP A 275 38.14 0.56 -34.98
C TRP A 275 39.49 -0.14 -34.87
N ARG A 276 40.10 -0.08 -33.68
CA ARG A 276 41.35 -0.80 -33.39
C ARG A 276 41.07 -2.00 -32.49
N GLN A 277 41.87 -3.06 -32.66
CA GLN A 277 41.89 -4.14 -31.69
C GLN A 277 42.59 -3.67 -30.41
N LEU A 278 41.92 -3.88 -29.27
CA LEU A 278 42.43 -3.52 -27.95
C LEU A 278 43.38 -4.59 -27.43
N THR A 279 44.45 -4.18 -26.77
CA THR A 279 45.29 -5.11 -26.02
C THR A 279 44.57 -5.60 -24.75
N PRO A 280 44.95 -6.76 -24.18
CA PRO A 280 44.34 -7.25 -22.92
C PRO A 280 44.40 -6.24 -21.76
N ALA A 281 45.47 -5.44 -21.69
CA ALA A 281 45.61 -4.38 -20.70
C ALA A 281 44.59 -3.25 -20.89
N GLU A 282 44.35 -2.85 -22.15
CA GLU A 282 43.36 -1.81 -22.48
C GLU A 282 41.92 -2.29 -22.28
N VAL A 283 41.63 -3.56 -22.62
CA VAL A 283 40.35 -4.19 -22.29
C VAL A 283 40.11 -4.15 -20.78
N THR A 284 41.10 -4.56 -19.99
CA THR A 284 41.02 -4.53 -18.52
C THR A 284 40.80 -3.10 -17.99
N ALA A 285 41.51 -2.12 -18.54
CA ALA A 285 41.35 -0.72 -18.16
C ALA A 285 39.95 -0.17 -18.52
N ALA A 286 39.44 -0.50 -19.71
CA ALA A 286 38.10 -0.10 -20.16
C ALA A 286 37.00 -0.72 -19.28
N LEU A 287 37.08 -2.02 -19.00
CA LEU A 287 36.15 -2.71 -18.10
C LEU A 287 36.21 -2.15 -16.67
N THR A 288 37.40 -1.77 -16.20
CA THR A 288 37.57 -1.12 -14.89
C THR A 288 36.87 0.25 -14.85
N ARG A 289 37.03 1.07 -15.89
CA ARG A 289 36.29 2.34 -16.02
C ARG A 289 34.78 2.11 -16.10
N GLY A 290 34.33 1.09 -16.84
CA GLY A 290 32.92 0.74 -16.95
C GLY A 290 32.32 0.35 -15.60
N ALA A 291 33.04 -0.45 -14.81
CA ALA A 291 32.66 -0.79 -13.45
C ALA A 291 32.60 0.45 -12.53
N GLN A 292 33.58 1.36 -12.62
CA GLN A 292 33.58 2.62 -11.85
C GLN A 292 32.42 3.53 -12.23
N LEU A 293 32.13 3.66 -13.53
CA LEU A 293 31.01 4.46 -14.04
C LEU A 293 29.67 3.92 -13.55
N TRP A 294 29.50 2.60 -13.58
CA TRP A 294 28.33 1.94 -13.02
C TRP A 294 28.24 2.13 -11.50
N GLN A 295 29.36 1.98 -10.78
CA GLN A 295 29.40 2.22 -9.34
C GLN A 295 28.98 3.65 -8.99
N LYS A 296 29.47 4.67 -9.70
CA LYS A 296 29.04 6.06 -9.53
C LYS A 296 27.55 6.25 -9.82
N ALA A 297 27.05 5.69 -10.92
CA ALA A 297 25.62 5.78 -11.27
C ALA A 297 24.70 5.11 -10.25
N VAL A 298 25.21 4.10 -9.53
CA VAL A 298 24.45 3.32 -8.56
C VAL A 298 24.75 3.73 -7.12
N ALA A 299 25.74 4.58 -6.84
CA ALA A 299 26.24 4.91 -5.49
C ALA A 299 25.22 5.58 -4.55
N GLY A 300 24.02 5.88 -5.03
CA GLY A 300 23.03 6.67 -4.30
C GLY A 300 23.23 8.16 -4.55
N PRO A 301 22.42 9.01 -3.91
CA PRO A 301 22.55 10.46 -4.04
C PRO A 301 23.83 10.97 -3.34
N GLU A 302 24.40 12.08 -3.82
CA GLU A 302 25.52 12.75 -3.12
C GLU A 302 25.14 13.24 -1.72
N VAL A 303 23.88 13.61 -1.54
CA VAL A 303 23.27 13.94 -0.25
C VAL A 303 21.97 13.14 -0.11
N SER A 304 21.89 12.31 0.91
CA SER A 304 20.72 11.49 1.20
C SER A 304 19.66 12.24 2.02
N ALA A 305 18.49 11.64 2.16
CA ALA A 305 17.45 12.18 3.02
C ALA A 305 17.84 12.14 4.51
N VAL A 306 18.65 11.18 4.93
CA VAL A 306 19.15 11.08 6.32
C VAL A 306 20.22 12.13 6.58
N ASP A 307 21.05 12.47 5.60
CA ASP A 307 22.04 13.54 5.75
C ASP A 307 21.38 14.91 6.04
N VAL A 308 20.22 15.17 5.41
CA VAL A 308 19.43 16.40 5.64
C VAL A 308 18.57 16.30 6.89
N ALA A 309 18.03 15.12 7.18
CA ALA A 309 17.09 14.89 8.26
C ALA A 309 17.39 13.56 9.00
N PRO A 310 18.34 13.54 9.95
CA PRO A 310 18.81 12.30 10.58
C PRO A 310 17.73 11.50 11.31
N HIS A 311 16.76 12.20 11.92
CA HIS A 311 15.63 11.58 12.62
C HIS A 311 14.74 10.67 11.74
N LEU A 312 14.85 10.78 10.41
CA LEU A 312 14.12 9.91 9.50
C LEU A 312 14.56 8.45 9.58
N GLU A 313 15.81 8.18 9.96
CA GLU A 313 16.30 6.81 10.08
C GLU A 313 15.54 6.03 11.17
N GLU A 314 15.27 6.68 12.30
CA GLU A 314 14.53 6.09 13.43
C GLU A 314 13.02 5.98 13.15
N GLU A 315 12.45 6.94 12.41
CA GLU A 315 11.03 6.94 12.06
C GLU A 315 10.70 5.98 10.90
N PHE A 316 11.67 5.56 10.09
CA PHE A 316 11.43 4.79 8.88
C PHE A 316 11.09 3.32 9.17
N ILE A 317 9.99 2.83 8.58
CA ILE A 317 9.64 1.39 8.61
C ILE A 317 9.97 0.73 7.28
N ALA A 318 9.41 1.26 6.19
CA ALA A 318 9.53 0.64 4.87
C ALA A 318 9.25 1.64 3.74
N ASN A 319 9.94 1.46 2.62
CA ASN A 319 9.59 2.11 1.38
C ASN A 319 8.52 1.27 0.65
N LEU A 320 7.35 1.85 0.42
CA LEU A 320 6.22 1.17 -0.19
C LEU A 320 6.24 1.26 -1.72
N THR A 321 6.93 2.26 -2.27
CA THR A 321 7.13 2.43 -3.72
C THR A 321 8.26 1.53 -4.22
N ASN A 322 9.40 1.52 -3.53
CA ASN A 322 10.58 0.72 -3.85
C ASN A 322 11.03 -0.09 -2.61
N PRO A 323 10.43 -1.27 -2.37
CA PRO A 323 10.73 -2.09 -1.20
C PRO A 323 12.23 -2.36 -1.03
N GLY A 324 12.75 -2.15 0.19
CA GLY A 324 14.16 -2.36 0.53
C GLY A 324 15.08 -1.16 0.30
N LYS A 325 14.61 -0.07 -0.33
CA LYS A 325 15.38 1.17 -0.47
C LYS A 325 15.13 2.11 0.72
N ALA A 326 16.13 2.26 1.58
CA ALA A 326 16.06 3.06 2.81
C ALA A 326 16.49 4.53 2.58
N PRO A 327 16.14 5.47 3.51
CA PRO A 327 16.32 6.91 3.30
C PRO A 327 17.78 7.37 3.17
N ASP A 328 18.74 6.60 3.70
CA ASP A 328 20.19 6.78 3.54
C ASP A 328 20.64 6.65 2.07
N ARG A 329 19.83 6.00 1.23
CA ARG A 329 20.09 5.80 -0.20
C ARG A 329 19.08 6.51 -1.10
N MET A 330 18.30 7.43 -0.56
CA MET A 330 17.31 8.21 -1.30
C MET A 330 17.65 9.69 -1.26
N PRO A 331 17.60 10.42 -2.38
CA PRO A 331 17.79 11.87 -2.35
C PRO A 331 16.66 12.52 -1.53
N PRO A 332 16.89 13.65 -0.85
CA PRO A 332 15.87 14.31 -0.03
C PRO A 332 14.64 14.73 -0.85
N GLY A 333 14.76 14.96 -2.16
CA GLY A 333 13.65 15.25 -3.07
C GLY A 333 12.84 14.03 -3.55
N CYS A 334 13.10 12.83 -3.03
CA CYS A 334 12.44 11.61 -3.49
C CYS A 334 10.91 11.63 -3.27
N ASN A 335 10.16 11.17 -4.27
CA ASN A 335 8.70 11.08 -4.25
C ASN A 335 8.18 9.70 -3.80
N ASP A 336 9.07 8.79 -3.41
CA ASP A 336 8.69 7.49 -2.90
C ASP A 336 7.78 7.64 -1.67
N VAL A 337 6.70 6.86 -1.65
CA VAL A 337 5.80 6.76 -0.51
C VAL A 337 6.40 5.76 0.47
N CYS A 338 6.66 6.20 1.70
CA CYS A 338 7.17 5.36 2.77
C CYS A 338 6.16 5.23 3.91
N LEU A 339 6.29 4.14 4.65
CA LEU A 339 5.63 3.91 5.93
C LEU A 339 6.57 4.38 7.04
N TRP A 340 6.02 5.22 7.92
CA TRP A 340 6.72 5.87 9.02
C TRP A 340 6.07 5.53 10.34
N ARG A 341 6.84 5.52 11.42
CA ARG A 341 6.38 5.41 12.80
C ARG A 341 6.82 6.61 13.60
N CYS A 342 5.94 7.11 14.46
CA CYS A 342 6.28 8.25 15.30
C CYS A 342 7.30 7.82 16.35
N GLY A 343 8.43 8.51 16.41
CA GLY A 343 9.45 8.28 17.44
C GLY A 343 9.01 8.65 18.87
N LYS A 344 7.88 9.33 19.05
CA LYS A 344 7.35 9.67 20.39
C LYS A 344 6.82 8.40 21.09
N PRO A 345 7.33 8.05 22.29
CA PRO A 345 6.93 6.84 23.02
C PRO A 345 5.42 6.73 23.26
N GLU A 346 4.78 7.84 23.59
CA GLU A 346 3.34 7.92 23.86
C GLU A 346 2.46 7.91 22.61
N CYS A 347 3.05 8.07 21.41
CA CYS A 347 2.30 8.14 20.16
C CYS A 347 2.33 6.81 19.40
N GLY A 348 3.53 6.34 19.03
CA GLY A 348 3.74 5.13 18.21
C GLY A 348 2.97 5.05 16.89
N TYR A 349 2.30 6.13 16.48
CA TYR A 349 1.39 6.12 15.34
C TYR A 349 2.14 5.87 14.04
N GLU A 350 1.62 4.98 13.21
CA GLU A 350 2.17 4.69 11.88
C GLU A 350 1.36 5.42 10.79
N TRP A 351 2.06 6.03 9.84
CA TRP A 351 1.41 6.72 8.71
C TRP A 351 2.22 6.60 7.43
N LYS A 352 1.52 6.78 6.30
CA LYS A 352 2.12 6.83 4.97
C LYS A 352 2.39 8.28 4.57
N ALA A 353 3.60 8.56 4.07
CA ALA A 353 3.95 9.87 3.54
C ALA A 353 5.08 9.76 2.51
N VAL A 354 5.12 10.69 1.57
CA VAL A 354 6.22 10.82 0.60
C VAL A 354 7.49 11.34 1.26
N LEU A 355 8.67 10.82 0.86
CA LEU A 355 9.94 11.16 1.49
C LEU A 355 10.27 12.66 1.46
N HIS A 356 10.06 13.36 0.34
CA HIS A 356 10.39 14.79 0.28
C HIS A 356 9.63 15.64 1.30
N SER A 357 8.38 15.26 1.63
CA SER A 357 7.58 16.00 2.62
C SER A 357 8.16 15.88 4.03
N ARG A 358 8.88 14.79 4.28
CA ARG A 358 9.58 14.49 5.53
C ARG A 358 10.95 15.17 5.57
N ALA A 359 11.75 14.96 4.53
CA ALA A 359 13.15 15.41 4.47
C ALA A 359 13.30 16.92 4.23
N LEU A 360 12.53 17.50 3.30
CA LEU A 360 12.68 18.91 2.92
C LEU A 360 11.64 19.82 3.56
N ALA A 361 10.39 19.37 3.67
CA ALA A 361 9.32 20.18 4.26
C ALA A 361 9.16 20.00 5.78
N GLY A 362 9.94 19.12 6.40
CA GLY A 362 9.94 18.91 7.86
C GLY A 362 8.59 18.46 8.44
N ARG A 363 7.71 17.84 7.63
CA ARG A 363 6.38 17.45 8.12
C ARG A 363 6.48 16.23 9.04
N GLY A 364 6.13 16.42 10.30
CA GLY A 364 6.12 15.36 11.31
C GLY A 364 4.92 14.41 11.24
N CYS A 365 4.77 13.59 12.29
CA CYS A 365 3.59 12.77 12.53
C CYS A 365 2.30 13.60 12.52
N SER A 366 1.33 13.24 11.66
CA SER A 366 0.06 13.96 11.52
C SER A 366 -0.76 13.98 12.81
N ARG A 367 -0.81 12.86 13.56
CA ARG A 367 -1.52 12.75 14.84
C ARG A 367 -0.95 13.71 15.89
N CYS A 368 0.37 13.76 16.03
CA CYS A 368 1.05 14.71 16.91
C CYS A 368 0.83 16.16 16.47
N GLY A 369 0.86 16.41 15.16
CA GLY A 369 0.54 17.70 14.56
C GLY A 369 -0.86 18.18 14.93
N HIS A 370 -1.87 17.34 14.73
CA HIS A 370 -3.27 17.64 15.09
C HIS A 370 -3.46 17.85 16.59
N ALA A 371 -2.84 17.03 17.45
CA ALA A 371 -2.91 17.22 18.89
C ALA A 371 -2.32 18.57 19.32
N ARG A 372 -1.16 18.96 18.77
CA ARG A 372 -0.53 20.26 19.04
C ARG A 372 -1.39 21.43 18.58
N VAL A 373 -1.90 21.38 17.34
CA VAL A 373 -2.77 22.43 16.80
C VAL A 373 -4.08 22.51 17.58
N GLY A 374 -4.69 21.37 17.93
CA GLY A 374 -5.89 21.34 18.76
C GLY A 374 -5.66 21.92 20.15
N ALA A 375 -4.51 21.66 20.77
CA ALA A 375 -4.13 22.25 22.04
C ALA A 375 -3.93 23.77 21.95
N ALA A 376 -3.27 24.25 20.88
CA ALA A 376 -3.09 25.67 20.63
C ALA A 376 -4.44 26.38 20.40
N ASN A 377 -5.28 25.84 19.53
CA ASN A 377 -6.60 26.40 19.21
C ASN A 377 -7.59 26.31 20.39
N SER A 378 -7.32 25.50 21.41
CA SER A 378 -8.16 25.42 22.61
C SER A 378 -7.85 26.51 23.64
N ARG A 379 -6.73 27.22 23.50
CA ARG A 379 -6.31 28.26 24.45
C ARG A 379 -6.86 29.62 24.01
N PRO A 380 -7.61 30.33 24.87
CA PRO A 380 -8.08 31.67 24.56
C PRO A 380 -6.92 32.66 24.37
N GLY A 381 -7.04 33.59 23.41
CA GLY A 381 -6.27 34.82 23.40
C GLY A 381 -6.79 35.83 24.44
N PRO A 382 -6.11 36.98 24.62
CA PRO A 382 -6.58 38.05 25.50
C PRO A 382 -7.99 38.52 25.13
N GLY A 383 -8.92 38.52 26.09
CA GLY A 383 -10.31 38.91 25.88
C GLY A 383 -11.22 37.85 25.25
N GLU A 384 -10.71 36.66 24.93
CA GLU A 384 -11.49 35.58 24.30
C GLU A 384 -11.97 34.51 25.29
N SER A 385 -11.47 34.53 26.52
CA SER A 385 -11.79 33.49 27.51
C SER A 385 -13.25 33.57 27.97
N LEU A 386 -13.78 32.47 28.49
CA LEU A 386 -15.13 32.43 29.06
C LEU A 386 -15.28 33.43 30.21
N ALA A 387 -14.24 33.57 31.04
CA ALA A 387 -14.24 34.52 32.15
C ALA A 387 -14.37 35.97 31.67
N GLU A 388 -13.76 36.32 30.54
CA GLU A 388 -13.77 37.69 30.01
C GLU A 388 -15.02 37.96 29.17
N VAL A 389 -15.43 37.02 28.31
CA VAL A 389 -16.57 37.17 27.40
C VAL A 389 -17.91 36.99 28.13
N ASN A 390 -17.97 36.10 29.12
CA ASN A 390 -19.18 35.82 29.87
C ASN A 390 -18.91 35.57 31.37
N PRO A 391 -18.61 36.64 32.14
CA PRO A 391 -18.25 36.53 33.56
C PRO A 391 -19.33 35.86 34.42
N THR A 392 -20.61 36.15 34.16
CA THR A 392 -21.72 35.57 34.93
C THR A 392 -21.86 34.07 34.69
N MET A 393 -21.59 33.60 33.48
CA MET A 393 -21.52 32.16 33.21
C MET A 393 -20.28 31.53 33.86
N ALA A 394 -19.14 32.21 33.85
CA ALA A 394 -17.91 31.73 34.47
C ALA A 394 -18.07 31.49 35.98
N GLU A 395 -18.86 32.31 36.68
CA GLU A 395 -19.19 32.11 38.11
C GLU A 395 -19.98 30.82 38.38
N GLU A 396 -20.71 30.31 37.37
CA GLU A 396 -21.44 29.05 37.48
C GLU A 396 -20.55 27.82 37.26
N LEU A 397 -19.31 27.98 36.77
CA LEU A 397 -18.40 26.89 36.46
C LEU A 397 -17.83 26.27 37.74
N ILE A 398 -18.00 24.95 37.90
CA ILE A 398 -17.38 24.20 39.00
C ILE A 398 -16.00 23.68 38.55
N GLU A 399 -15.96 22.95 37.44
CA GLU A 399 -14.73 22.36 36.91
C GLU A 399 -14.85 22.01 35.42
N ILE A 400 -13.69 21.81 34.80
CA ILE A 400 -13.57 21.34 33.41
C ILE A 400 -13.12 19.87 33.46
N VAL A 401 -14.00 18.97 33.05
CA VAL A 401 -13.80 17.53 33.19
C VAL A 401 -12.60 17.07 32.37
N GLY A 402 -11.65 16.39 33.01
CA GLY A 402 -10.41 15.91 32.37
C GLY A 402 -9.32 16.96 32.20
N HIS A 403 -9.47 18.15 32.76
CA HIS A 403 -8.50 19.25 32.69
C HIS A 403 -8.25 19.85 34.09
N PRO A 404 -7.52 19.14 34.97
CA PRO A 404 -7.25 19.63 36.33
C PRO A 404 -6.44 20.93 36.28
N GLY A 405 -6.83 21.89 37.11
CA GLY A 405 -6.20 23.21 37.21
C GLY A 405 -6.63 24.23 36.15
N TRP A 406 -7.44 23.83 35.17
CA TRP A 406 -8.02 24.80 34.23
C TRP A 406 -9.12 25.61 34.90
N THR A 407 -9.18 26.89 34.55
CA THR A 407 -10.20 27.84 35.01
C THR A 407 -11.03 28.35 33.84
N ALA A 408 -12.01 29.23 34.10
CA ALA A 408 -12.75 29.91 33.04
C ALA A 408 -11.86 30.82 32.15
N PHE A 409 -10.64 31.18 32.60
CA PHE A 409 -9.66 31.90 31.78
C PHE A 409 -8.97 30.99 30.75
N ASP A 410 -8.96 29.67 30.96
CA ASP A 410 -8.34 28.69 30.07
C ASP A 410 -9.33 28.10 29.05
N LEU A 411 -10.57 28.58 29.02
CA LEU A 411 -11.68 27.95 28.34
C LEU A 411 -12.37 28.92 27.36
N LEU A 412 -12.45 28.56 26.08
CA LEU A 412 -13.20 29.33 25.10
C LEU A 412 -14.73 29.18 25.27
N PRO A 413 -15.54 30.24 25.09
CA PRO A 413 -17.01 30.17 25.11
C PRO A 413 -17.62 29.19 24.10
N THR A 414 -16.92 28.94 22.99
CA THR A 414 -17.31 28.02 21.90
C THR A 414 -16.77 26.60 22.09
N SER A 415 -16.08 26.34 23.20
CA SER A 415 -15.53 25.03 23.53
C SER A 415 -16.62 23.97 23.64
N ASN A 416 -16.31 22.77 23.14
CA ASN A 416 -17.12 21.57 23.29
C ASN A 416 -16.68 20.70 24.47
N LYS A 417 -15.70 21.14 25.28
CA LYS A 417 -15.24 20.43 26.46
C LYS A 417 -16.36 20.32 27.49
N THR A 418 -16.51 19.14 28.09
CA THR A 418 -17.51 18.93 29.15
C THR A 418 -17.10 19.68 30.40
N CYS A 419 -17.99 20.54 30.88
CA CYS A 419 -17.82 21.30 32.11
C CYS A 419 -18.94 20.95 33.09
N GLN A 420 -18.62 20.94 34.37
CA GLN A 420 -19.61 20.78 35.43
C GLN A 420 -20.07 22.17 35.88
N TRP A 421 -21.38 22.40 35.88
CA TRP A 421 -21.97 23.70 36.18
C TRP A 421 -22.88 23.64 37.41
N ARG A 422 -22.93 24.72 38.18
CA ARG A 422 -23.90 24.92 39.25
C ARG A 422 -25.00 25.89 38.79
N CYS A 423 -26.26 25.48 38.90
CA CYS A 423 -27.36 26.39 38.59
C CYS A 423 -27.33 27.64 39.52
N PRO A 424 -27.42 28.87 38.97
CA PRO A 424 -27.35 30.10 39.75
C PRO A 424 -28.62 30.36 40.58
N GLU A 425 -29.75 29.76 40.18
CA GLU A 425 -31.02 29.90 40.90
C GLU A 425 -30.90 29.40 42.34
N PRO A 426 -31.11 30.25 43.36
CA PRO A 426 -30.92 29.89 44.78
C PRO A 426 -31.77 28.68 45.20
N HIS A 427 -32.96 28.57 44.63
CA HIS A 427 -33.91 27.49 44.91
C HIS A 427 -33.63 26.21 44.11
N CYS A 428 -32.68 26.21 43.17
CA CYS A 428 -32.34 25.03 42.36
C CYS A 428 -30.97 24.46 42.70
N ARG A 429 -29.89 25.27 42.58
CA ARG A 429 -28.48 24.92 42.84
C ARG A 429 -27.99 23.58 42.25
N PHE A 430 -28.75 23.00 41.33
CA PHE A 430 -28.49 21.68 40.75
C PHE A 430 -27.22 21.70 39.92
N GLU A 431 -26.39 20.69 40.10
CA GLU A 431 -25.15 20.52 39.35
C GLU A 431 -25.39 19.65 38.12
N TYR A 432 -24.86 20.05 36.98
CA TYR A 432 -25.10 19.35 35.72
C TYR A 432 -23.93 19.49 34.73
N PRO A 433 -23.65 18.43 33.94
CA PRO A 433 -22.62 18.48 32.92
C PRO A 433 -23.16 19.11 31.63
N ALA A 434 -22.41 20.05 31.06
CA ALA A 434 -22.69 20.60 29.73
C ALA A 434 -21.42 21.23 29.11
N PRO A 435 -21.31 21.27 27.78
CA PRO A 435 -20.27 22.08 27.14
C PRO A 435 -20.64 23.58 27.12
N PRO A 436 -19.66 24.50 27.24
CA PRO A 436 -19.87 25.95 27.19
C PRO A 436 -20.62 26.40 25.94
N ASN A 437 -20.31 25.85 24.77
CA ASN A 437 -20.92 26.29 23.51
C ASN A 437 -22.45 26.14 23.44
N ARG A 438 -23.01 25.14 24.11
CA ARG A 438 -24.47 24.97 24.22
C ARG A 438 -25.08 26.00 25.15
N ARG A 439 -24.34 26.40 26.19
CA ARG A 439 -24.79 27.42 27.14
C ARG A 439 -24.76 28.83 26.53
N THR A 440 -23.74 29.15 25.75
CA THR A 440 -23.53 30.47 25.14
C THR A 440 -24.35 30.68 23.87
N GLY A 441 -24.35 29.70 22.95
CA GLY A 441 -24.98 29.84 21.63
C GLY A 441 -26.44 29.36 21.53
N GLN A 442 -26.89 28.48 22.44
CA GLN A 442 -28.24 27.88 22.39
C GLN A 442 -29.11 28.19 23.62
N SER A 443 -28.59 29.01 24.55
CA SER A 443 -29.25 29.37 25.82
C SER A 443 -29.74 28.16 26.64
N SER A 444 -29.11 26.99 26.49
CA SER A 444 -29.46 25.80 27.27
C SER A 444 -28.89 25.96 28.68
N GLY A 445 -29.74 26.31 29.64
CA GLY A 445 -29.41 26.39 31.06
C GLY A 445 -29.69 25.09 31.81
N CYS A 446 -29.85 25.20 33.14
CA CYS A 446 -30.11 24.06 34.01
C CYS A 446 -31.30 23.19 33.52
N PRO A 447 -31.12 21.88 33.34
CA PRO A 447 -32.17 20.99 32.82
C PRO A 447 -33.38 20.89 33.76
N ARG A 448 -33.18 21.05 35.09
CA ARG A 448 -34.29 21.08 36.06
C ARG A 448 -35.16 22.34 35.90
N CYS A 449 -34.53 23.51 35.80
CA CYS A 449 -35.24 24.77 35.55
C CYS A 449 -35.95 24.75 34.19
N ALA A 450 -35.29 24.23 33.15
CA ALA A 450 -35.90 24.07 31.84
C ALA A 450 -37.15 23.16 31.88
N ARG A 451 -37.07 22.01 32.56
CA ARG A 451 -38.23 21.12 32.76
C ARG A 451 -39.37 21.80 33.50
N ARG A 452 -39.07 22.57 34.57
CA ARG A 452 -40.07 23.34 35.33
C ARG A 452 -40.80 24.35 34.44
N ARG A 453 -40.06 25.10 33.60
CA ARG A 453 -40.64 26.04 32.62
C ARG A 453 -41.53 25.33 31.59
N THR A 454 -41.07 24.20 31.05
CA THR A 454 -41.84 23.41 30.07
C THR A 454 -43.14 22.86 30.65
N ILE A 455 -43.14 22.38 31.89
CA ILE A 455 -44.37 21.93 32.57
C ILE A 455 -45.34 23.10 32.72
N ALA A 456 -44.88 24.26 33.20
CA ALA A 456 -45.72 25.46 33.33
C ALA A 456 -46.32 25.91 31.99
N ALA A 457 -45.53 25.89 30.91
CA ALA A 457 -46.01 26.23 29.56
C ALA A 457 -47.02 25.21 29.00
N ARG A 458 -46.89 23.92 29.34
CA ARG A 458 -47.84 22.87 28.91
C ARG A 458 -49.20 22.97 29.57
N VAL A 459 -49.29 23.55 30.77
CA VAL A 459 -50.57 23.72 31.48
C VAL A 459 -51.42 24.80 30.79
N ARG A 460 -50.82 25.86 30.26
CA ARG A 460 -51.55 26.97 29.60
C ARG A 460 -52.03 26.58 28.19
N PRO A 461 -53.27 26.90 27.77
CA PRO A 461 -53.73 26.71 26.39
C PRO A 461 -52.92 27.54 25.41
N LYS A 462 -52.72 27.02 24.19
CA LYS A 462 -52.17 27.83 23.08
C LYS A 462 -53.20 28.89 22.65
N PRO A 463 -52.79 30.03 22.07
CA PRO A 463 -53.72 31.02 21.53
C PRO A 463 -54.76 30.37 20.59
N GLY A 464 -56.05 30.71 20.76
CA GLY A 464 -57.14 30.15 19.95
C GLY A 464 -57.53 28.70 20.27
N LYS A 465 -56.96 28.11 21.32
CA LYS A 465 -57.22 26.71 21.75
C LYS A 465 -57.74 26.62 23.20
N SER A 466 -58.12 27.75 23.80
CA SER A 466 -58.77 27.74 25.10
C SER A 466 -60.20 27.19 24.99
N LEU A 467 -60.81 26.89 26.13
CA LEU A 467 -62.21 26.49 26.19
C LEU A 467 -63.11 27.60 25.64
N GLN A 468 -62.79 28.87 25.94
CA GLN A 468 -63.49 30.04 25.40
C GLN A 468 -63.42 30.10 23.87
N ASP A 469 -62.24 29.85 23.29
CA ASP A 469 -62.03 29.98 21.85
C ASP A 469 -62.71 28.85 21.06
N VAL A 470 -62.61 27.61 21.58
CA VAL A 470 -63.06 26.41 20.85
C VAL A 470 -64.54 26.10 21.14
N HIS A 471 -65.04 26.43 22.32
CA HIS A 471 -66.40 26.17 22.76
C HIS A 471 -67.00 27.35 23.54
N PRO A 472 -67.26 28.51 22.90
CA PRO A 472 -67.75 29.71 23.57
C PRO A 472 -69.07 29.47 24.32
N ALA A 473 -70.02 28.75 23.72
CA ALA A 473 -71.28 28.41 24.38
C ALA A 473 -71.12 27.50 25.62
N LEU A 474 -70.06 26.67 25.69
CA LEU A 474 -69.75 25.94 26.92
C LEU A 474 -69.06 26.84 27.92
N ALA A 475 -68.17 27.72 27.48
CA ALA A 475 -67.47 28.67 28.32
C ALA A 475 -68.43 29.62 29.06
N ASP A 476 -69.52 30.04 28.41
CA ASP A 476 -70.57 30.88 29.02
C ASP A 476 -71.34 30.14 30.14
N GLU A 477 -71.32 28.81 30.14
CA GLU A 477 -71.90 27.98 31.20
C GLU A 477 -70.94 27.75 32.38
N LEU A 478 -69.66 28.13 32.26
CA LEU A 478 -68.67 27.95 33.31
C LEU A 478 -68.90 28.96 34.44
N VAL A 479 -69.07 28.47 35.67
CA VAL A 479 -69.21 29.33 36.86
C VAL A 479 -67.87 29.53 37.55
N GLU A 480 -67.17 28.43 37.86
CA GLU A 480 -65.86 28.47 38.52
C GLU A 480 -65.10 27.16 38.33
N VAL A 481 -63.77 27.23 38.50
CA VAL A 481 -62.90 26.06 38.68
C VAL A 481 -62.72 25.82 40.18
N ILE A 482 -63.09 24.64 40.67
CA ILE A 482 -63.30 24.41 42.11
C ILE A 482 -62.01 24.61 42.93
N ASP A 483 -60.90 24.02 42.50
CA ASP A 483 -59.63 24.08 43.25
C ASP A 483 -58.81 25.33 42.93
N GLU A 484 -59.16 26.06 41.88
CA GLU A 484 -58.41 27.23 41.39
C GLU A 484 -59.38 28.33 40.90
N PRO A 485 -60.10 29.03 41.80
CA PRO A 485 -61.20 29.94 41.42
C PRO A 485 -60.79 31.10 40.50
N ASN A 486 -59.50 31.45 40.49
CA ASN A 486 -58.95 32.51 39.64
C ASN A 486 -58.82 32.09 38.16
N LEU A 487 -58.91 30.80 37.84
CA LEU A 487 -58.81 30.33 36.46
C LEU A 487 -60.10 30.60 35.70
N THR A 488 -59.95 31.21 34.53
CA THR A 488 -61.06 31.50 33.62
C THR A 488 -61.14 30.51 32.45
N ALA A 489 -62.23 30.55 31.68
CA ALA A 489 -62.36 29.73 30.47
C ALA A 489 -61.26 29.98 29.42
N LYS A 490 -60.62 31.15 29.44
CA LYS A 490 -59.47 31.50 28.57
C LYS A 490 -58.19 30.75 28.94
N GLU A 491 -58.09 30.24 30.16
CA GLU A 491 -56.91 29.55 30.69
C GLU A 491 -57.10 28.02 30.78
N LEU A 492 -58.31 27.54 30.46
CA LEU A 492 -58.62 26.12 30.41
C LEU A 492 -58.53 25.60 28.97
N ARG A 493 -58.07 24.36 28.81
CA ARG A 493 -58.22 23.61 27.55
C ARG A 493 -59.54 22.84 27.56
N PRO A 494 -60.19 22.60 26.41
CA PRO A 494 -61.33 21.69 26.32
C PRO A 494 -61.06 20.31 26.92
N SER A 495 -59.84 19.78 26.77
CA SER A 495 -59.42 18.48 27.35
C SER A 495 -58.97 18.56 28.82
N SER A 496 -59.24 19.67 29.51
CA SER A 496 -58.82 19.83 30.92
C SER A 496 -59.58 18.85 31.81
N THR A 497 -58.85 18.22 32.73
CA THR A 497 -59.40 17.34 33.77
C THR A 497 -59.72 18.08 35.07
N LYS A 498 -59.51 19.40 35.13
CA LYS A 498 -59.87 20.22 36.31
C LYS A 498 -61.38 20.20 36.53
N LEU A 499 -61.81 19.98 37.77
CA LEU A 499 -63.23 19.91 38.09
C LEU A 499 -63.82 21.32 38.17
N CYS A 500 -64.87 21.55 37.40
CA CYS A 500 -65.52 22.85 37.28
C CYS A 500 -67.00 22.76 37.68
N ARG A 501 -67.55 23.87 38.17
CA ARG A 501 -68.99 24.05 38.38
C ARG A 501 -69.59 24.76 37.17
N TRP A 502 -70.73 24.26 36.69
CA TRP A 502 -71.42 24.79 35.52
C TRP A 502 -72.87 25.15 35.84
N ALA A 503 -73.43 26.11 35.10
CA ALA A 503 -74.83 26.48 35.11
C ALA A 503 -75.41 26.42 33.69
N CYS A 504 -76.64 25.92 33.55
CA CYS A 504 -77.24 25.75 32.22
C CYS A 504 -77.52 27.10 31.56
N SER A 505 -77.17 27.23 30.28
CA SER A 505 -77.44 28.43 29.46
C SER A 505 -78.88 28.52 28.94
N LYS A 506 -79.70 27.46 29.08
CA LYS A 506 -81.08 27.46 28.57
C LYS A 506 -81.99 28.36 29.43
N PRO A 507 -82.75 29.29 28.83
CA PRO A 507 -83.69 30.15 29.55
C PRO A 507 -84.68 29.32 30.39
N GLY A 508 -84.85 29.69 31.65
CA GLY A 508 -85.76 29.01 32.58
C GLY A 508 -85.26 27.68 33.18
N CYS A 509 -84.04 27.24 32.88
CA CYS A 509 -83.48 26.00 33.45
C CYS A 509 -82.65 26.26 34.74
N PRO A 510 -83.00 25.67 35.90
CA PRO A 510 -82.24 25.87 37.14
C PRO A 510 -80.99 24.96 37.28
N GLY A 511 -80.65 24.19 36.24
CA GLY A 511 -79.67 23.11 36.36
C GLY A 511 -78.23 23.60 36.60
N ARG A 512 -77.63 23.17 37.71
CA ARG A 512 -76.20 23.35 38.05
C ARG A 512 -75.55 22.01 38.35
N TRP A 513 -74.32 21.79 37.88
CA TRP A 513 -73.63 20.51 38.08
C TRP A 513 -72.10 20.63 38.05
N LYS A 514 -71.41 19.58 38.51
CA LYS A 514 -69.95 19.46 38.48
C LYS A 514 -69.53 18.54 37.33
N ALA A 515 -68.60 19.00 36.50
CA ALA A 515 -68.01 18.23 35.41
C ALA A 515 -66.65 18.84 35.01
N THR A 516 -65.80 18.06 34.37
CA THR A 516 -64.56 18.59 33.77
C THR A 516 -64.85 19.20 32.39
N PRO A 517 -64.07 20.19 31.92
CA PRO A 517 -64.15 20.67 30.54
C PRO A 517 -64.07 19.54 29.51
N ASP A 518 -63.26 18.51 29.76
CA ASP A 518 -63.16 17.33 28.88
C ASP A 518 -64.49 16.58 28.79
N GLN A 519 -65.14 16.35 29.93
CA GLN A 519 -66.47 15.72 29.97
C GLN A 519 -67.54 16.57 29.27
N ARG A 520 -67.40 17.91 29.28
CA ARG A 520 -68.33 18.85 28.64
C ARG A 520 -68.13 18.97 27.12
N SER A 521 -66.89 18.85 26.66
CA SER A 521 -66.51 19.09 25.25
C SER A 521 -66.61 17.84 24.35
N ARG A 522 -66.73 16.63 24.93
CA ARG A 522 -66.98 15.39 24.19
C ARG A 522 -68.26 15.45 23.35
N ARG A 523 -68.18 15.04 22.09
CA ARG A 523 -69.35 14.90 21.19
C ARG A 523 -70.01 13.52 21.35
N GLY A 524 -71.32 13.44 21.13
CA GLY A 524 -72.12 12.21 21.28
C GLY A 524 -72.79 12.06 22.66
N GLY A 525 -73.34 10.86 22.93
CA GLY A 525 -74.09 10.54 24.15
C GLY A 525 -73.24 10.37 25.42
N THR A 526 -71.92 10.54 25.33
CA THR A 526 -70.95 10.36 26.43
C THR A 526 -70.53 11.68 27.10
N GLY A 527 -70.90 12.83 26.54
CA GLY A 527 -70.65 14.14 27.13
C GLY A 527 -71.61 14.44 28.27
N LYS A 528 -71.10 14.99 29.38
CA LYS A 528 -71.93 15.41 30.52
C LYS A 528 -72.66 16.71 30.18
N ARG A 529 -73.98 16.69 30.19
CA ARG A 529 -74.86 17.83 29.91
C ARG A 529 -75.63 18.24 31.16
N CYS A 530 -76.38 19.33 31.06
CA CYS A 530 -77.26 19.76 32.14
C CYS A 530 -78.21 18.61 32.53
N PRO A 531 -78.20 18.15 33.80
CA PRO A 531 -79.04 17.04 34.24
C PRO A 531 -80.53 17.38 34.24
N ALA A 532 -80.90 18.66 34.34
CA ALA A 532 -82.30 19.10 34.25
C ALA A 532 -82.83 19.07 32.81
N CYS A 533 -82.00 19.43 31.83
CA CYS A 533 -82.39 19.39 30.41
C CYS A 533 -82.24 18.01 29.75
N HIS A 534 -81.30 17.21 30.25
CA HIS A 534 -80.98 15.88 29.76
C HIS A 534 -80.86 14.93 30.95
N PRO A 535 -82.01 14.55 31.57
CA PRO A 535 -82.00 13.63 32.68
C PRO A 535 -81.41 12.28 32.24
N PRO A 536 -80.65 11.59 33.11
CA PRO A 536 -80.10 10.29 32.79
C PRO A 536 -81.24 9.31 32.44
N ARG A 537 -81.07 8.50 31.38
CA ARG A 537 -82.02 7.44 31.04
C ARG A 537 -82.15 6.51 32.25
N LYS A 538 -83.37 6.40 32.82
CA LYS A 538 -83.68 5.37 33.82
C LYS A 538 -83.40 4.00 33.20
N SER A 539 -82.56 3.19 33.83
CA SER A 539 -82.38 1.79 33.44
C SER A 539 -83.73 1.07 33.52
N ARG A 540 -84.15 0.39 32.45
CA ARG A 540 -85.27 -0.58 32.51
C ARG A 540 -84.83 -1.74 33.39
N THR A 541 -85.06 -1.62 34.69
CA THR A 541 -85.43 -2.77 35.51
C THR A 541 -86.89 -3.07 35.17
N GLN A 542 -87.15 -4.29 34.70
CA GLN A 542 -88.49 -4.85 34.65
C GLN A 542 -88.43 -6.26 35.28
N PRO A 543 -89.56 -6.70 35.86
CA PRO A 543 -89.65 -7.42 37.13
C PRO A 543 -89.11 -8.84 37.14
#